data_AF-F8JN26-F1
#
_entry.id   AF-F8JN26-F1
#
_cell.length_a   1.000
_cell.length_b   1.000
_cell.length_c   1.000
_cell.angle_alpha   90.00
_cell.angle_beta   90.00
_cell.angle_gamma   90.00
#
_symmetry.space_group_name_H-M   'P 1'
#
loop_
_entity.id
_entity.type
_entity.pdbx_description
1 polymer ?
#
loop_
_entity_poly.entity_id
_entity_poly.type
_entity_poly.pdbx_seq_one_letter_code
_entity_poly.pdbx_strand_id
1 'polypeptide(L)'
;MSFVVIAVIALPVLWLWGRPLFTGGWRSPGWFAGTAGLCLVLTGVTWLVGALSGTSLSREKSCHAAGADYDRAYQHDHWREASRWFPLHNKCNATYDLVPAWVNPTLVALPVAAVVCAGVAVRLAVADRRTKEGTA
;
A
#
# COMPACT_ATOMS: atom_id res chain seq x y z
N MET A 1 -15.03 7.39 16.77
CA MET A 1 -15.18 5.93 16.96
C MET A 1 -14.29 5.09 16.02
N SER A 2 -13.87 5.58 14.85
CA SER A 2 -13.04 4.80 13.91
C SER A 2 -11.61 4.50 14.36
N PHE A 3 -10.96 5.39 15.13
CA PHE A 3 -9.56 5.21 15.55
C PHE A 3 -9.36 4.06 16.54
N VAL A 4 -10.32 3.83 17.45
CA VAL A 4 -10.21 2.78 18.48
C VAL A 4 -10.30 1.40 17.86
N VAL A 5 -11.20 1.21 16.89
CA VAL A 5 -11.34 -0.06 16.17
C VAL A 5 -10.09 -0.37 15.34
N ILE A 6 -9.53 0.64 14.67
CA ILE A 6 -8.28 0.50 13.91
C ILE A 6 -7.13 0.13 14.85
N ALA A 7 -7.01 0.80 16.00
CA ALA A 7 -5.95 0.52 16.97
C ALA A 7 -6.07 -0.90 17.56
N VAL A 8 -7.28 -1.33 17.92
CA VAL A 8 -7.54 -2.67 18.50
C VAL A 8 -7.22 -3.80 17.52
N ILE A 9 -7.30 -3.57 16.21
CA ILE A 9 -6.92 -4.57 15.19
C ILE A 9 -5.44 -4.44 14.81
N ALA A 10 -4.96 -3.21 14.58
CA ALA A 10 -3.61 -2.96 14.12
C ALA A 10 -2.56 -3.32 15.16
N LEU A 11 -2.78 -3.04 16.44
CA LEU A 11 -1.82 -3.32 17.51
C LEU A 11 -1.53 -4.81 17.70
N PRO A 12 -2.52 -5.72 17.83
CA PRO A 12 -2.24 -7.15 17.95
C PRO A 12 -1.66 -7.73 16.66
N VAL A 13 -2.06 -7.23 15.48
CA VAL A 13 -1.43 -7.63 14.21
C VAL A 13 0.04 -7.20 14.22
N LEU A 14 0.34 -5.93 14.46
CA LEU A 14 1.72 -5.42 14.53
C LEU A 14 2.54 -6.08 15.65
N TRP A 15 1.91 -6.47 16.76
CA TRP A 15 2.57 -7.17 17.86
C TRP A 15 2.90 -8.63 17.49
N LEU A 16 1.95 -9.37 16.92
CA LEU A 16 2.17 -10.74 16.43
C LEU A 16 3.19 -10.76 15.28
N TRP A 17 3.15 -9.74 14.43
CA TRP A 17 4.11 -9.47 13.36
C TRP A 17 5.40 -8.78 13.83
N GLY A 18 5.51 -8.36 15.08
CA GLY A 18 6.72 -7.76 15.64
C GLY A 18 7.50 -8.75 16.50
N ARG A 19 6.79 -9.62 17.23
CA ARG A 19 7.36 -10.58 18.18
C ARG A 19 8.50 -11.42 17.59
N PRO A 20 8.38 -12.02 16.39
CA PRO A 20 9.48 -12.77 15.76
C PRO A 20 10.73 -11.96 15.40
N LEU A 21 10.62 -10.63 15.24
CA LEU A 21 11.79 -9.75 15.13
C LEU A 21 12.53 -9.67 16.47
N PHE A 22 11.79 -9.56 17.58
CA PHE A 22 12.36 -9.49 18.94
C PHE A 22 12.84 -10.83 19.48
N THR A 23 12.23 -11.95 19.08
CA THR A 23 12.60 -13.30 19.53
C THR A 23 13.59 -14.02 18.61
N GLY A 24 14.05 -13.37 17.53
CA GLY A 24 15.01 -13.95 16.59
C GLY A 24 14.42 -14.95 15.57
N GLY A 25 13.11 -15.22 15.61
CA GLY A 25 12.39 -16.12 14.69
C GLY A 25 12.19 -15.57 13.26
N TRP A 26 12.58 -14.32 13.00
CA TRP A 26 12.46 -13.66 11.70
C TRP A 26 13.27 -14.32 10.57
N ARG A 27 14.24 -15.18 10.90
CA ARG A 27 15.06 -15.92 9.91
C ARG A 27 14.32 -17.07 9.23
N SER A 28 13.05 -17.31 9.55
CA SER A 28 12.27 -18.36 8.89
C SER A 28 11.78 -17.91 7.51
N PRO A 29 11.74 -18.81 6.50
CA PRO A 29 11.20 -18.48 5.18
C PRO A 29 9.72 -18.07 5.25
N GLY A 30 8.95 -18.64 6.19
CA GLY A 30 7.54 -18.30 6.42
C GLY A 30 7.34 -16.84 6.85
N TRP A 31 8.28 -16.28 7.61
CA TRP A 31 8.23 -14.88 8.03
C TRP A 31 8.32 -13.90 6.85
N PHE A 32 9.28 -14.13 5.96
CA PHE A 32 9.48 -13.31 4.77
C PHE A 32 8.34 -13.49 3.77
N ALA A 33 7.84 -14.71 3.57
CA ALA A 33 6.67 -14.97 2.72
C ALA A 33 5.43 -14.25 3.25
N GLY A 34 5.22 -14.31 4.57
CA GLY A 34 4.18 -13.55 5.22
C GLY A 34 4.33 -12.04 4.99
N THR A 35 5.53 -11.50 5.21
CA THR A 35 5.79 -10.05 5.10
C THR A 35 5.51 -9.57 3.69
N ALA A 36 5.86 -10.36 2.68
CA ALA A 36 5.51 -10.09 1.29
C ALA A 36 3.99 -10.03 1.08
N GLY A 37 3.24 -10.99 1.63
CA GLY A 37 1.78 -10.98 1.61
C GLY A 37 1.18 -9.74 2.27
N LEU A 38 1.69 -9.34 3.44
CA LEU A 38 1.25 -8.12 4.12
C LEU A 38 1.52 -6.87 3.27
N CYS A 39 2.70 -6.74 2.67
CA CYS A 39 3.03 -5.64 1.77
C CYS A 39 2.08 -5.57 0.57
N LEU A 40 1.69 -6.72 -0.01
CA LEU A 40 0.72 -6.76 -1.11
C LEU A 40 -0.68 -6.33 -0.67
N VAL A 41 -1.16 -6.77 0.49
CA VAL A 41 -2.44 -6.33 1.06
C VAL A 41 -2.42 -4.81 1.29
N LEU A 42 -1.36 -4.29 1.91
CA LEU A 42 -1.20 -2.86 2.13
C LEU A 42 -1.11 -2.06 0.81
N THR A 43 -0.53 -2.64 -0.24
CA THR A 43 -0.51 -2.04 -1.58
C THR A 43 -1.94 -1.91 -2.10
N GLY A 44 -2.75 -2.97 -2.01
CA GLY A 44 -4.15 -2.95 -2.42
C GLY A 44 -4.97 -1.91 -1.65
N VAL A 45 -4.80 -1.84 -0.33
CA VAL A 45 -5.46 -0.82 0.51
C VAL A 45 -5.02 0.59 0.10
N THR A 46 -3.72 0.82 -0.10
CA THR A 46 -3.19 2.13 -0.53
C THR A 46 -3.75 2.52 -1.90
N TRP A 47 -3.85 1.57 -2.82
CA TRP A 47 -4.41 1.79 -4.15
C TRP A 47 -5.90 2.17 -4.05
N LEU A 48 -6.67 1.46 -3.22
CA LEU A 48 -8.07 1.78 -2.98
C LEU A 48 -8.25 3.17 -2.35
N VAL A 49 -7.40 3.55 -1.39
CA VAL A 49 -7.43 4.90 -0.80
C VAL A 49 -7.20 5.96 -1.87
N GLY A 50 -6.19 5.79 -2.72
CA GLY A 50 -5.94 6.70 -3.83
C GLY A 50 -7.08 6.75 -4.85
N ALA A 51 -7.60 5.58 -5.27
CA ALA A 51 -8.65 5.48 -6.28
C ALA A 51 -9.99 6.05 -5.78
N LEU A 52 -10.26 5.93 -4.49
CA LEU A 52 -11.48 6.44 -3.86
C LEU A 52 -11.36 7.90 -3.40
N SER A 53 -10.16 8.49 -3.44
CA SER A 53 -9.93 9.90 -3.10
C SER A 53 -10.73 10.77 -4.06
N GLY A 54 -11.88 11.31 -3.65
CA GLY A 54 -12.77 12.16 -4.46
C GLY A 54 -14.04 11.49 -5.03
N THR A 55 -14.45 10.33 -4.48
CA THR A 55 -15.67 9.60 -4.87
C THR A 55 -16.95 10.04 -4.14
N SER A 56 -16.91 11.06 -3.29
CA SER A 56 -18.08 11.49 -2.51
C SER A 56 -19.07 12.31 -3.36
N LEU A 57 -20.04 11.64 -4.01
CA LEU A 57 -21.23 12.15 -4.72
C LEU A 57 -21.04 13.20 -5.85
N SER A 58 -19.91 13.91 -5.93
CA SER A 58 -19.48 14.76 -7.05
C SER A 58 -18.06 15.26 -6.74
N ARG A 59 -17.12 15.11 -7.67
CA ARG A 59 -15.73 15.59 -7.54
C ARG A 59 -15.66 17.06 -7.10
N GLU A 60 -16.57 17.88 -7.61
CA GLU A 60 -16.75 19.30 -7.24
C GLU A 60 -16.93 19.49 -5.72
N LYS A 61 -17.81 18.70 -5.06
CA LYS A 61 -18.00 18.75 -3.61
C LYS A 61 -16.75 18.32 -2.83
N SER A 62 -16.02 17.31 -3.31
CA SER A 62 -14.77 16.89 -2.66
C SER A 62 -13.68 17.97 -2.76
N CYS A 63 -13.59 18.66 -3.91
CA CYS A 63 -12.68 19.78 -4.10
C CYS A 63 -13.00 20.94 -3.17
N HIS A 64 -14.27 21.36 -3.11
CA HIS A 64 -14.70 22.40 -2.18
C HIS A 64 -14.50 22.01 -0.71
N ALA A 65 -14.76 20.76 -0.34
CA ALA A 65 -14.51 20.27 1.03
C ALA A 65 -13.01 20.27 1.38
N ALA A 66 -12.14 20.10 0.39
CA ALA A 66 -10.69 20.21 0.55
C ALA A 66 -10.18 21.67 0.49
N GLY A 67 -11.07 22.66 0.33
CA GLY A 67 -10.71 24.07 0.21
C GLY A 67 -10.10 24.45 -1.13
N ALA A 68 -10.25 23.60 -2.15
CA ALA A 68 -9.73 23.83 -3.49
C ALA A 68 -10.86 24.22 -4.46
N ASP A 69 -10.57 25.16 -5.36
CA ASP A 69 -11.49 25.53 -6.43
C ASP A 69 -11.52 24.43 -7.51
N TYR A 70 -12.74 24.07 -7.91
CA TYR A 70 -12.99 23.10 -8.96
C TYR A 70 -12.96 23.76 -10.33
N ASP A 71 -11.95 23.43 -11.14
CA ASP A 71 -11.80 23.97 -12.50
C ASP A 71 -12.42 23.01 -13.53
N ARG A 72 -13.64 23.33 -14.00
CA ARG A 72 -14.32 22.51 -15.01
C ARG A 72 -13.61 22.51 -16.37
N ALA A 73 -12.98 23.61 -16.78
CA ALA A 73 -12.30 23.68 -18.07
C ALA A 73 -11.07 22.78 -18.06
N TYR A 74 -10.27 22.84 -16.98
CA TYR A 74 -9.14 21.95 -16.78
C TYR A 74 -9.56 20.47 -16.81
N GLN A 75 -10.65 20.11 -16.12
CA GLN A 75 -11.15 18.73 -16.08
C GLN A 75 -11.64 18.23 -17.43
N HIS A 76 -12.29 19.09 -18.20
CA HIS A 76 -12.75 18.75 -19.54
C HIS A 76 -11.58 18.42 -20.46
N ASP A 77 -10.49 19.18 -20.37
CA ASP A 77 -9.31 18.99 -21.21
C ASP A 77 -8.41 17.84 -20.71
N HIS A 78 -8.41 17.56 -19.40
CA HIS A 78 -7.54 16.57 -18.74
C HIS A 78 -8.30 15.38 -18.16
N TRP A 79 -9.47 15.05 -18.69
CA TRP A 79 -10.31 13.96 -18.18
C TRP A 79 -9.60 12.59 -18.14
N ARG A 80 -8.61 12.39 -19.02
CA ARG A 80 -7.78 11.17 -19.09
C ARG A 80 -6.72 11.08 -17.99
N GLU A 81 -6.38 12.17 -17.32
CA GLU A 81 -5.42 12.14 -16.21
C GLU A 81 -5.98 11.34 -15.03
N ALA A 82 -7.29 11.46 -14.78
CA ALA A 82 -7.97 10.77 -13.68
C ALA A 82 -8.21 9.27 -13.93
N SER A 83 -8.12 8.79 -15.18
CA SER A 83 -8.30 7.38 -15.51
C SER A 83 -6.98 6.59 -15.54
N ARG A 84 -5.85 7.24 -15.29
CA ARG A 84 -4.55 6.58 -15.29
C ARG A 84 -4.41 5.69 -14.05
N TRP A 85 -3.97 4.45 -14.27
CA TRP A 85 -3.80 3.45 -13.20
C TRP A 85 -2.62 3.78 -12.26
N PHE A 86 -1.58 4.44 -12.75
CA PHE A 86 -0.45 4.95 -11.97
C PHE A 86 0.33 6.00 -12.79
N PRO A 87 0.85 7.08 -12.18
CA PRO A 87 0.57 7.55 -10.82
C PRO A 87 -0.91 7.92 -10.65
N LEU A 88 -1.44 7.67 -9.45
CA LEU A 88 -2.83 8.02 -9.13
C LEU A 88 -2.91 9.53 -8.94
N HIS A 89 -3.86 10.12 -9.66
CA HIS A 89 -4.17 11.55 -9.59
C HIS A 89 -5.68 11.73 -9.60
N ASN A 90 -6.16 12.62 -8.74
CA ASN A 90 -7.51 13.14 -8.82
C ASN A 90 -7.46 14.66 -8.57
N LYS A 91 -6.91 15.36 -9.56
CA LYS A 91 -6.74 16.81 -9.51
C LYS A 91 -8.09 17.51 -9.42
N CYS A 92 -8.14 18.64 -8.71
CA CYS A 92 -9.25 19.61 -8.76
C CYS A 92 -9.00 20.71 -9.77
N ASN A 93 -7.73 21.11 -9.90
CA ASN A 93 -7.18 22.08 -10.83
C ASN A 93 -5.70 21.73 -11.10
N ALA A 94 -4.97 22.56 -11.86
CA ALA A 94 -3.58 22.28 -12.21
C ALA A 94 -2.62 22.13 -11.00
N THR A 95 -2.99 22.70 -9.84
CA THR A 95 -2.12 22.81 -8.66
C THR A 95 -2.54 21.91 -7.48
N TYR A 96 -3.80 21.48 -7.42
CA TYR A 96 -4.34 20.76 -6.28
C TYR A 96 -4.78 19.35 -6.66
N ASP A 97 -4.27 18.35 -5.94
CA ASP A 97 -4.61 16.94 -6.08
C ASP A 97 -5.31 16.43 -4.81
N LEU A 98 -6.46 15.77 -4.99
CA LEU A 98 -7.18 15.10 -3.89
C LEU A 98 -6.44 13.85 -3.42
N VAL A 99 -5.59 13.25 -4.27
CA VAL A 99 -4.79 12.10 -3.90
C VAL A 99 -3.68 12.54 -2.94
N PRO A 100 -3.61 11.99 -1.72
CA PRO A 100 -2.55 12.34 -0.78
C PRO A 100 -1.14 12.06 -1.35
N ALA A 101 -0.20 12.97 -1.12
CA ALA A 101 1.16 12.89 -1.66
C ALA A 101 1.93 11.60 -1.28
N TRP A 102 1.54 10.92 -0.20
CA TRP A 102 2.16 9.68 0.26
C TRP A 102 1.69 8.43 -0.50
N VAL A 103 0.56 8.47 -1.21
CA VAL A 103 -0.04 7.30 -1.88
C VAL A 103 0.90 6.77 -2.97
N ASN A 104 1.34 7.62 -3.89
CA ASN A 104 2.19 7.21 -5.02
C ASN A 104 3.55 6.65 -4.57
N PRO A 105 4.31 7.29 -3.65
CA PRO A 105 5.54 6.69 -3.10
C PRO A 105 5.29 5.35 -2.40
N THR A 106 4.20 5.23 -1.64
CA THR A 106 3.85 3.99 -0.93
C THR A 106 3.50 2.86 -1.90
N LEU A 107 2.81 3.16 -3.00
CA LEU A 107 2.51 2.20 -4.08
C LEU A 107 3.75 1.69 -4.80
N VAL A 108 4.88 2.40 -4.73
CA VAL A 108 6.16 1.91 -5.25
C VAL A 108 6.92 1.13 -4.19
N ALA A 109 7.00 1.66 -2.97
CA ALA A 109 7.78 1.08 -1.88
C ALA A 109 7.25 -0.31 -1.45
N LEU A 110 5.93 -0.48 -1.34
CA LEU A 110 5.34 -1.71 -0.85
C LEU A 110 5.54 -2.91 -1.79
N PRO A 111 5.30 -2.83 -3.11
CA PRO A 111 5.61 -3.93 -4.02
C PRO A 111 7.09 -4.26 -4.08
N VAL A 112 7.97 -3.26 -4.05
CA VAL A 112 9.42 -3.48 -4.01
C VAL A 112 9.80 -4.27 -2.76
N ALA A 113 9.28 -3.86 -1.59
CA ALA A 113 9.49 -4.60 -0.34
C ALA A 113 8.94 -6.03 -0.43
N ALA A 114 7.75 -6.23 -1.02
CA ALA A 114 7.17 -7.54 -1.22
C ALA A 114 8.05 -8.46 -2.07
N VAL A 115 8.60 -7.95 -3.17
CA VAL A 115 9.51 -8.70 -4.06
C VAL A 115 10.80 -9.07 -3.33
N VAL A 116 11.39 -8.14 -2.57
CA VAL A 116 12.60 -8.41 -1.78
C VAL A 116 12.33 -9.49 -0.74
N CYS A 117 11.24 -9.38 0.02
CA CYS A 117 10.86 -10.38 1.02
C CYS A 117 10.59 -11.75 0.37
N ALA A 118 9.86 -11.81 -0.74
CA ALA A 118 9.62 -13.05 -1.46
C ALA A 118 10.93 -13.70 -1.96
N GLY A 119 11.86 -12.90 -2.49
CA GLY A 119 13.18 -13.37 -2.92
C GLY A 119 14.00 -13.97 -1.76
N VAL A 120 13.97 -13.33 -0.59
CA VAL A 120 14.62 -13.86 0.61
C VAL A 120 13.96 -15.16 1.08
N ALA A 121 12.62 -15.22 1.09
CA ALA A 121 11.87 -16.42 1.47
C ALA A 121 12.24 -17.62 0.58
N VAL A 122 12.28 -17.41 -0.73
CA VAL A 122 12.67 -18.45 -1.71
C VAL A 122 14.11 -18.90 -1.46
N ARG A 123 15.05 -17.97 -1.27
CA ARG A 123 16.46 -18.32 -0.99
C ARG A 123 16.59 -19.17 0.26
N LEU A 124 15.92 -18.80 1.35
CA LEU A 124 15.94 -19.55 2.61
C LEU A 124 15.31 -20.93 2.45
N ALA A 125 14.19 -21.03 1.74
CA ALA A 125 13.53 -22.32 1.49
C ALA A 125 14.39 -23.25 0.63
N VAL A 126 15.08 -22.73 -0.39
CA VAL A 126 16.00 -23.52 -1.23
C VAL A 126 17.20 -23.98 -0.43
N ALA A 127 17.78 -23.13 0.41
CA ALA A 127 18.90 -23.50 1.27
C ALA A 127 18.52 -24.64 2.24
N ASP A 128 17.34 -24.56 2.86
CA ASP A 128 16.82 -25.58 3.77
C ASP A 128 16.52 -26.92 3.07
N ARG A 129 16.12 -26.90 1.80
CA ARG A 129 15.96 -28.15 1.02
C ARG A 129 17.30 -28.80 0.70
N ARG A 130 18.31 -28.02 0.30
CA ARG A 130 19.64 -28.53 -0.04
C ARG A 130 20.35 -29.18 1.14
N THR A 131 20.20 -28.62 2.34
CA THR A 131 20.76 -29.23 3.55
C THR A 131 20.10 -30.57 3.86
N LYS A 132 18.77 -30.67 3.69
CA LYS A 132 18.03 -31.92 3.90
C LYS A 132 18.43 -33.02 2.89
N GLU A 133 18.59 -32.67 1.62
CA GLU A 133 19.01 -33.63 0.58
C GLU A 133 20.47 -34.07 0.73
N GLY A 134 21.38 -33.21 1.18
CA GLY A 134 22.79 -33.56 1.38
C GLY A 134 23.10 -34.36 2.65
N THR A 135 22.11 -34.56 3.52
CA THR A 135 22.24 -35.34 4.77
C THR A 135 21.56 -36.72 4.66
N ALA A 136 20.91 -37.02 3.54
CA ALA A 136 20.28 -38.30 3.22
C ALA A 136 21.24 -39.15 2.36
#